data_AF-A0A3P9L086-F1
#
_entry.id   AF-A0A3P9L086-F1
#
_cell.length_a   1.000
_cell.length_b   1.000
_cell.length_c   1.000
_cell.angle_alpha   90.00
_cell.angle_beta   90.00
_cell.angle_gamma   90.00
#
_symmetry.space_group_name_H-M   'P 1'
#
loop_
_entity.id
_entity.type
_entity.pdbx_description
1 polymer ?
#
loop_
_entity_poly.entity_id
_entity_poly.type
_entity_poly.pdbx_seq_one_letter_code
_entity_poly.pdbx_strand_id
1 'polypeptide(L)'
;SAHFMATPLLMSARPQLLERKIRIQNQLVRECLAECLGVYVLILFGCGSAAQVTTSQERRGHYLSINLGFALGVTFGVFVSRGVSGAHLNPAVSLSLCVLGRHPWLKLPFYVAFQLFGAFLAAATVGLQYYGGHWKEAASPRCCGMCR
;
A
#
# COMPACT_ATOMS: atom_id res chain seq x y z
N SER A 1 54.62 -7.81 4.21
CA SER A 1 53.36 -7.38 4.85
C SER A 1 52.75 -6.14 4.20
N ALA A 2 52.39 -6.20 2.91
CA ALA A 2 51.85 -5.03 2.17
C ALA A 2 50.71 -5.36 1.19
N HIS A 3 49.95 -6.44 1.43
CA HIS A 3 48.90 -6.91 0.51
C HIS A 3 47.45 -6.82 1.06
N PHE A 4 47.22 -6.22 2.22
CA PHE A 4 45.92 -6.35 2.91
C PHE A 4 45.06 -5.07 3.03
N MET A 5 45.46 -3.91 2.46
CA MET A 5 44.74 -2.64 2.73
C MET A 5 44.11 -1.92 1.53
N ALA A 6 44.24 -2.42 0.30
CA ALA A 6 43.77 -1.67 -0.89
C ALA A 6 42.37 -2.07 -1.42
N THR A 7 41.73 -3.10 -0.88
CA THR A 7 40.49 -3.68 -1.46
C THR A 7 39.12 -3.16 -0.96
N PRO A 8 38.94 -2.39 0.13
CA PRO A 8 37.58 -1.98 0.53
C PRO A 8 37.01 -0.75 -0.21
N LEU A 9 37.83 0.04 -0.94
CA LEU A 9 37.35 1.30 -1.54
C LEU A 9 36.67 1.13 -2.92
N LEU A 10 37.01 0.10 -3.69
CA LEU A 10 36.49 -0.05 -5.07
C LEU A 10 35.11 -0.74 -5.14
N MET A 11 34.74 -1.49 -4.09
CA MET A 11 33.43 -2.15 -3.96
C MET A 11 32.34 -1.21 -3.42
N SER A 12 32.73 -0.10 -2.77
CA SER A 12 31.82 0.87 -2.16
C SER A 12 31.31 1.94 -3.13
N ALA A 13 32.02 2.22 -4.23
CA ALA A 13 31.66 3.30 -5.15
C ALA A 13 30.54 2.95 -6.16
N ARG A 14 30.41 1.67 -6.54
CA ARG A 14 29.38 1.20 -7.50
C ARG A 14 27.93 1.40 -7.02
N PRO A 15 27.54 1.11 -5.76
CA PRO A 15 26.18 1.38 -5.30
C PRO A 15 25.86 2.88 -5.32
N GLN A 16 26.81 3.76 -4.99
CA GLN A 16 26.54 5.20 -4.88
C GLN A 16 26.26 5.87 -6.23
N LEU A 17 26.90 5.40 -7.30
CA LEU A 17 26.66 5.90 -8.66
C LEU A 17 25.32 5.40 -9.22
N LEU A 18 24.96 4.15 -8.92
CA LEU A 18 23.67 3.59 -9.32
C LEU A 18 22.53 4.27 -8.56
N GLU A 19 22.69 4.49 -7.25
CA GLU A 19 21.74 5.22 -6.42
C GLU A 19 21.55 6.66 -6.90
N ARG A 20 22.62 7.34 -7.33
CA ARG A 20 22.52 8.68 -7.94
C ARG A 20 21.70 8.70 -9.23
N LYS A 21 21.75 7.62 -10.03
CA LYS A 21 21.01 7.49 -11.31
C LYS A 21 19.53 7.17 -11.10
N ILE A 22 19.19 6.36 -10.09
CA ILE A 22 17.80 5.94 -9.81
C ILE A 22 17.06 6.95 -8.91
N ARG A 23 17.81 7.81 -8.20
CA ARG A 23 17.24 8.80 -7.30
C ARG A 23 16.37 9.83 -8.04
N ILE A 24 15.07 9.70 -7.83
CA ILE A 24 14.05 10.69 -8.23
C ILE A 24 14.41 12.05 -7.61
N GLN A 25 14.80 13.00 -8.47
CA GLN A 25 15.19 14.35 -8.06
C GLN A 25 13.97 15.17 -7.61
N ASN A 26 12.81 14.94 -8.21
CA ASN A 26 11.57 15.64 -7.88
C ASN A 26 10.97 15.14 -6.56
N GLN A 27 11.02 16.01 -5.55
CA GLN A 27 10.45 15.77 -4.23
C GLN A 27 8.95 15.42 -4.32
N LEU A 28 8.20 16.17 -5.15
CA LEU A 28 6.76 15.96 -5.37
C LEU A 28 6.41 14.54 -5.83
N VAL A 29 7.16 14.02 -6.80
CA VAL A 29 6.91 12.68 -7.35
C VAL A 29 7.22 11.63 -6.29
N ARG A 30 8.29 11.83 -5.52
CA ARG A 30 8.67 10.90 -4.44
C ARG A 30 7.61 10.89 -3.33
N GLU A 31 7.12 12.06 -2.95
CA GLU A 31 6.00 12.25 -2.03
C GLU A 31 4.73 11.54 -2.52
N CYS A 32 4.32 11.78 -3.78
CA CYS A 32 3.11 11.19 -4.36
C CYS A 32 3.20 9.66 -4.49
N LEU A 33 4.36 9.12 -4.84
CA LEU A 33 4.58 7.67 -4.90
C LEU A 33 4.51 7.03 -3.52
N ALA A 34 5.06 7.70 -2.50
CA ALA A 34 4.97 7.23 -1.12
C ALA A 34 3.51 7.21 -0.63
N GLU A 35 2.73 8.24 -0.94
CA GLU A 35 1.28 8.28 -0.65
C GLU A 35 0.53 7.17 -1.39
N CYS A 36 0.81 6.97 -2.69
CA CYS A 36 0.19 5.91 -3.48
C CYS A 36 0.47 4.52 -2.89
N LEU A 37 1.72 4.23 -2.51
CA LEU A 37 2.09 2.97 -1.88
C LEU A 37 1.46 2.80 -0.49
N GLY A 38 1.43 3.86 0.29
CA GLY A 38 0.81 3.83 1.61
C GLY A 38 -0.69 3.55 1.54
N VAL A 39 -1.42 4.21 0.64
CA VAL A 39 -2.86 3.95 0.41
C VAL A 39 -3.08 2.56 -0.16
N TYR A 40 -2.21 2.11 -1.07
CA TYR A 40 -2.28 0.76 -1.61
C TYR A 40 -2.22 -0.30 -0.49
N VAL A 41 -1.26 -0.19 0.44
CA VAL A 41 -1.14 -1.09 1.58
C VAL A 41 -2.36 -1.00 2.50
N LEU A 42 -2.82 0.21 2.81
CA LEU A 42 -3.99 0.43 3.66
C LEU A 42 -5.23 -0.29 3.12
N ILE A 43 -5.53 -0.08 1.83
CA ILE A 43 -6.71 -0.68 1.18
C ILE A 43 -6.53 -2.19 1.00
N LEU A 44 -5.32 -2.66 0.70
CA LEU A 44 -5.06 -4.09 0.51
C LEU A 44 -5.33 -4.90 1.79
N PHE A 45 -4.92 -4.40 2.97
CA PHE A 45 -5.22 -5.05 4.25
C PHE A 45 -6.67 -4.82 4.70
N GLY A 46 -7.19 -3.59 4.58
CA GLY A 46 -8.55 -3.24 4.99
C GLY A 46 -9.61 -3.96 4.15
N CYS A 47 -9.63 -3.73 2.84
CA CYS A 47 -10.57 -4.40 1.94
C CYS A 47 -10.26 -5.89 1.77
N GLY A 48 -9.00 -6.31 1.87
CA GLY A 48 -8.63 -7.72 1.81
C GLY A 48 -9.18 -8.55 2.98
N SER A 49 -9.15 -7.99 4.20
CA SER A 49 -9.76 -8.62 5.38
C SER A 49 -11.28 -8.62 5.31
N ALA A 50 -11.91 -7.53 4.85
CA ALA A 50 -13.35 -7.47 4.60
C ALA A 50 -13.80 -8.52 3.57
N ALA A 51 -13.08 -8.65 2.45
CA ALA A 51 -13.35 -9.67 1.44
C ALA A 51 -13.23 -11.09 2.00
N GLN A 52 -12.28 -11.33 2.91
CA GLN A 52 -12.07 -12.63 3.54
C GLN A 52 -13.24 -13.04 4.43
N VAL A 53 -13.78 -12.10 5.22
CA VAL A 53 -14.97 -12.31 6.06
C VAL A 53 -16.20 -12.56 5.20
N THR A 54 -16.41 -11.75 4.17
CA THR A 54 -17.58 -11.85 3.28
C THR A 54 -17.58 -13.15 2.46
N THR A 55 -16.45 -13.52 1.85
CA THR A 55 -16.35 -14.77 1.07
C THR A 55 -16.46 -16.01 1.96
N SER A 56 -16.01 -15.95 3.22
CA SER A 56 -16.09 -17.10 4.14
C SER A 56 -17.42 -17.22 4.89
N GLN A 57 -18.41 -16.36 4.62
CA GLN A 57 -19.67 -16.28 5.38
C GLN A 57 -19.43 -16.24 6.90
N GLU A 58 -18.51 -15.36 7.34
CA GLU A 58 -18.12 -15.17 8.75
C GLU A 58 -17.50 -16.40 9.45
N ARG A 59 -17.18 -17.46 8.70
CA ARG A 59 -16.65 -18.72 9.26
C ARG A 59 -15.15 -18.68 9.52
N ARG A 60 -14.43 -17.77 8.87
CA ARG A 60 -12.97 -17.59 8.99
C ARG A 60 -12.56 -16.19 9.49
N GLY A 61 -13.52 -15.37 9.89
CA GLY A 61 -13.28 -14.06 10.45
C GLY A 61 -14.58 -13.35 10.82
N HIS A 62 -14.51 -12.45 11.81
CA HIS A 62 -15.64 -11.64 12.28
C HIS A 62 -15.33 -10.15 12.08
N TYR A 63 -16.29 -9.28 12.41
CA TYR A 63 -16.09 -7.82 12.43
C TYR A 63 -14.80 -7.35 13.09
N LEU A 64 -14.36 -8.03 14.17
CA LEU A 64 -13.10 -7.71 14.85
C LEU A 64 -11.87 -7.90 13.94
N SER A 65 -11.89 -8.90 13.06
CA SER A 65 -10.82 -9.13 12.08
C SER A 65 -10.75 -8.01 11.03
N ILE A 66 -11.90 -7.48 10.60
CA ILE A 66 -11.95 -6.34 9.66
C ILE A 66 -11.36 -5.09 10.32
N ASN A 67 -11.78 -4.79 11.55
CA ASN A 67 -11.27 -3.65 12.31
C ASN A 67 -9.75 -3.74 12.53
N LEU A 68 -9.26 -4.94 12.88
CA LEU A 68 -7.83 -5.19 13.04
C LEU A 68 -7.08 -5.07 11.71
N GLY A 69 -7.66 -5.56 10.62
CA GLY A 69 -7.10 -5.43 9.26
C GLY A 69 -6.95 -3.97 8.84
N PHE A 70 -7.95 -3.13 9.10
CA PHE A 70 -7.84 -1.68 8.87
C PHE A 70 -6.80 -1.02 9.77
N ALA A 71 -6.77 -1.34 11.07
CA ALA A 71 -5.80 -0.76 12.00
C ALA A 71 -4.35 -1.09 11.61
N LEU A 72 -4.09 -2.36 11.25
CA LEU A 72 -2.79 -2.81 10.76
C LEU A 72 -2.46 -2.20 9.39
N GLY A 73 -3.43 -2.12 8.48
CA GLY A 73 -3.28 -1.49 7.17
C GLY A 73 -2.87 -0.03 7.28
N VAL A 74 -3.51 0.75 8.15
CA VAL A 74 -3.13 2.14 8.43
C VAL A 74 -1.72 2.19 9.01
N THR A 75 -1.40 1.35 10.00
CA THR A 75 -0.08 1.33 10.66
C THR A 75 1.05 1.07 9.67
N PHE A 76 0.90 0.05 8.81
CA PHE A 76 1.88 -0.25 7.78
C PHE A 76 1.93 0.83 6.69
N GLY A 77 0.78 1.37 6.29
CA GLY A 77 0.70 2.49 5.38
C GLY A 77 1.50 3.69 5.88
N VAL A 78 1.38 4.01 7.18
CA VAL A 78 2.15 5.09 7.82
C VAL A 78 3.64 4.75 7.84
N PHE A 79 4.04 3.53 8.21
CA PHE A 79 5.45 3.16 8.23
C PHE A 79 6.13 3.30 6.86
N VAL A 80 5.43 2.97 5.78
CA VAL A 80 5.96 3.07 4.41
C VAL A 80 6.08 4.54 3.96
N SER A 81 5.12 5.38 4.30
CA SER A 81 5.00 6.73 3.70
C SER A 81 5.51 7.87 4.59
N ARG A 82 5.61 7.66 5.91
CA ARG A 82 5.96 8.71 6.89
C ARG A 82 7.33 9.34 6.66
N GLY A 83 8.32 8.55 6.20
CA GLY A 83 9.67 9.04 5.95
C GLY A 83 9.82 9.93 4.71
N VAL A 84 8.81 9.99 3.84
CA VAL A 84 8.90 10.68 2.54
C VAL A 84 7.83 11.75 2.37
N SER A 85 6.55 11.42 2.53
CA SER A 85 5.42 12.31 2.25
C SER A 85 4.78 12.93 3.49
N GLY A 86 5.07 12.41 4.67
CA GLY A 86 4.38 12.74 5.92
C GLY A 86 3.22 11.81 6.26
N ALA A 87 2.94 10.80 5.43
CA ALA A 87 1.87 9.81 5.61
C ALA A 87 0.48 10.43 5.77
N HIS A 88 0.00 11.17 4.76
CA HIS A 88 -1.36 11.68 4.77
C HIS A 88 -2.38 10.56 4.57
N LEU A 89 -2.11 9.65 3.62
CA LEU A 89 -2.87 8.42 3.32
C LEU A 89 -4.37 8.61 3.05
N ASN A 90 -4.83 9.84 3.01
CA ASN A 90 -6.23 10.20 2.95
C ASN A 90 -6.36 11.64 2.42
N PRO A 91 -7.22 11.88 1.42
CA PRO A 91 -7.45 13.21 0.88
C PRO A 91 -8.01 14.18 1.94
N ALA A 92 -8.80 13.71 2.91
CA ALA A 92 -9.32 14.54 4.00
C ALA A 92 -8.21 15.01 4.95
N VAL A 93 -7.21 14.17 5.20
CA VAL A 93 -6.04 14.52 6.03
C VAL A 93 -5.15 15.52 5.29
N SER A 94 -4.90 15.28 3.99
CA SER A 94 -4.19 16.24 3.13
C SER A 94 -4.87 17.62 3.13
N LEU A 95 -6.21 17.65 3.01
CA LEU A 95 -7.00 18.88 3.05
C LEU A 95 -6.89 19.59 4.41
N SER A 96 -7.00 18.83 5.50
CA SER A 96 -6.88 19.38 6.86
C SER A 96 -5.51 20.03 7.08
N LEU A 97 -4.44 19.42 6.56
CA LEU A 97 -3.08 19.98 6.64
C LEU A 97 -2.88 21.20 5.74
N CYS A 98 -3.60 21.29 4.61
CA CYS A 98 -3.66 22.52 3.80
C CYS A 98 -4.36 23.66 4.53
N VAL A 99 -5.49 23.39 5.18
CA VAL A 99 -6.24 24.38 5.98
C VAL A 99 -5.40 24.89 7.14
N LEU A 100 -4.62 24.02 7.78
CA LEU A 100 -3.68 24.38 8.85
C LEU A 100 -2.38 25.06 8.36
N GLY A 101 -2.22 25.27 7.05
CA GLY A 101 -1.03 25.92 6.47
C GLY A 101 0.23 25.07 6.50
N ARG A 102 0.13 23.77 6.80
CA ARG A 102 1.27 22.83 6.87
C ARG A 102 1.56 22.16 5.52
N HIS A 103 0.65 22.28 4.54
CA HIS A 103 0.81 21.71 3.20
C HIS A 103 0.37 22.71 2.12
N PRO A 104 1.13 22.91 1.03
CA PRO A 104 0.78 23.85 -0.02
C PRO A 104 -0.43 23.39 -0.86
N TRP A 105 -1.36 24.31 -1.10
CA TRP A 105 -2.61 24.05 -1.82
C TRP A 105 -2.41 23.51 -3.25
N LEU A 106 -1.34 23.90 -3.94
CA LEU A 106 -1.03 23.40 -5.29
C LEU A 106 -0.65 21.91 -5.31
N LYS A 107 -0.16 21.35 -4.21
CA LYS A 107 0.22 19.92 -4.13
C LYS A 107 -0.97 19.00 -3.86
N LEU A 108 -2.03 19.53 -3.25
CA LEU A 108 -3.20 18.78 -2.85
C LEU A 108 -3.84 17.97 -4.00
N PRO A 109 -4.16 18.52 -5.18
CA PRO A 109 -4.80 17.74 -6.24
C PRO A 109 -3.93 16.59 -6.75
N PHE A 110 -2.60 16.76 -6.76
CA PHE A 110 -1.67 15.68 -7.11
C PHE A 110 -1.71 14.56 -6.07
N TYR A 111 -1.66 14.92 -4.78
CA TYR A 111 -1.79 13.93 -3.70
C TYR A 111 -3.09 13.15 -3.80
N VAL A 112 -4.23 13.83 -3.99
CA VAL A 112 -5.54 13.16 -4.12
C VAL A 112 -5.56 12.21 -5.33
N ALA A 113 -5.04 12.64 -6.48
CA ALA A 113 -5.01 11.80 -7.67
C ALA A 113 -4.19 10.51 -7.45
N PHE A 114 -3.00 10.60 -6.84
CA PHE A 114 -2.16 9.44 -6.55
C PHE A 114 -2.72 8.55 -5.43
N GLN A 115 -3.38 9.13 -4.42
CA GLN A 115 -4.08 8.38 -3.38
C GLN A 115 -5.23 7.56 -3.98
N LEU A 116 -6.04 8.16 -4.86
CA LEU A 116 -7.11 7.45 -5.58
C LEU A 116 -6.55 6.35 -6.49
N PHE A 117 -5.45 6.63 -7.18
CA PHE A 117 -4.78 5.63 -8.02
C PHE A 117 -4.28 4.44 -7.20
N GLY A 118 -3.65 4.67 -6.05
CA GLY A 118 -3.22 3.62 -5.13
C GLY A 118 -4.39 2.78 -4.60
N ALA A 119 -5.50 3.44 -4.22
CA ALA A 119 -6.72 2.77 -3.78
C ALA A 119 -7.33 1.91 -4.89
N PHE A 120 -7.37 2.42 -6.13
CA PHE A 120 -7.86 1.68 -7.29
C PHE A 120 -7.02 0.44 -7.58
N LEU A 121 -5.69 0.54 -7.55
CA LEU A 121 -4.80 -0.60 -7.77
C LEU A 121 -4.95 -1.66 -6.66
N ALA A 122 -5.11 -1.24 -5.41
CA ALA A 122 -5.35 -2.16 -4.30
C ALA A 122 -6.70 -2.87 -4.41
N ALA A 123 -7.76 -2.13 -4.76
CA ALA A 123 -9.08 -2.71 -5.01
C ALA A 123 -9.04 -3.71 -6.18
N ALA A 124 -8.33 -3.39 -7.26
CA ALA A 124 -8.15 -4.29 -8.40
C ALA A 124 -7.39 -5.57 -8.01
N THR A 125 -6.36 -5.48 -7.17
CA THR A 125 -5.60 -6.66 -6.71
C THR A 125 -6.41 -7.53 -5.76
N VAL A 126 -7.13 -6.94 -4.80
CA VAL A 126 -8.07 -7.69 -3.95
C VAL A 126 -9.16 -8.32 -4.81
N GLY A 127 -9.73 -7.56 -5.75
CA GLY A 127 -10.71 -8.06 -6.71
C GLY A 127 -10.19 -9.28 -7.46
N LEU A 128 -9.01 -9.19 -8.08
CA LEU A 128 -8.39 -10.29 -8.81
C LEU A 128 -8.14 -11.53 -7.93
N GLN A 129 -7.67 -11.32 -6.70
CA GLN A 129 -7.39 -12.40 -5.74
C GLN A 129 -8.66 -13.21 -5.40
N TYR A 130 -9.78 -12.53 -5.16
CA TYR A 130 -11.05 -13.18 -4.82
C TYR A 130 -11.87 -13.58 -6.05
N TYR A 131 -11.62 -12.99 -7.23
CA TYR A 131 -12.26 -13.39 -8.48
C TYR A 131 -11.98 -14.86 -8.81
N GLY A 132 -10.74 -15.34 -8.58
CA GLY A 132 -10.38 -16.75 -8.74
C GLY A 132 -11.06 -17.69 -7.73
N GLY A 133 -11.47 -17.19 -6.56
CA GLY A 133 -12.22 -17.94 -5.55
C GLY A 133 -13.67 -18.20 -5.99
N HIS A 134 -14.35 -17.17 -6.51
CA HIS A 134 -15.71 -17.29 -7.04
C HIS A 134 -15.84 -18.39 -8.12
N TRP A 135 -14.83 -18.58 -8.97
CA TRP A 135 -14.82 -19.68 -9.95
C TRP A 135 -14.45 -21.05 -9.34
N LYS A 136 -13.67 -21.11 -8.26
CA LYS A 136 -13.36 -22.37 -7.55
C LYS A 136 -14.53 -22.86 -6.70
N GLU A 137 -15.34 -21.97 -6.14
CA GLU A 137 -16.62 -22.34 -5.54
C GLU A 137 -17.66 -22.75 -6.61
N ALA A 138 -17.70 -22.09 -7.77
CA ALA A 138 -18.54 -22.51 -8.90
C ALA A 138 -18.11 -23.84 -9.55
N ALA A 139 -16.82 -24.20 -9.46
CA ALA A 139 -16.26 -25.46 -9.94
C ALA A 139 -16.19 -26.57 -8.87
N SER A 140 -16.60 -26.28 -7.62
CA SER A 140 -16.66 -27.30 -6.57
C SER A 140 -18.03 -27.99 -6.60
N PRO A 141 -18.13 -29.32 -6.77
CA PRO A 141 -19.39 -30.07 -6.77
C PRO A 141 -20.09 -30.12 -5.39
N ARG A 142 -19.73 -29.25 -4.42
CA ARG A 142 -20.33 -29.19 -3.09
C ARG A 142 -21.70 -28.51 -3.05
N CYS A 143 -22.18 -27.96 -4.16
CA CYS A 143 -23.59 -27.61 -4.34
C CYS A 143 -24.51 -28.83 -4.61
N CYS A 144 -24.03 -30.07 -4.47
CA CYS A 144 -24.87 -31.26 -4.36
C CYS A 144 -25.08 -31.68 -2.89
N GLY A 145 -25.36 -30.72 -2.02
CA GLY A 145 -25.59 -30.96 -0.58
C GLY A 145 -26.68 -30.11 0.07
N MET A 146 -27.13 -29.03 -0.58
CA MET A 146 -28.22 -28.18 -0.07
C MET A 146 -29.59 -28.57 -0.67
N CYS A 147 -29.87 -29.88 -0.71
CA CYS A 147 -31.19 -30.45 -0.99
C CYS A 147 -31.62 -31.39 0.14
N ARG A 148 -31.34 -31.03 1.40
CA ARG A 148 -31.97 -31.65 2.55
C ARG A 148 -32.10 -30.67 3.70
#